data_AF-A0A7S3W1E7-F1
#
_entry.id   AF-A0A7S3W1E7-F1
#
_cell.length_a   1.000
_cell.length_b   1.000
_cell.length_c   1.000
_cell.angle_alpha   90.00
_cell.angle_beta   90.00
_cell.angle_gamma   90.00
#
_symmetry.space_group_name_H-M   'P 1'
#
loop_
_entity.id
_entity.type
_entity.pdbx_description
1 polymer ?
#
loop_
_entity_poly.entity_id
_entity_poly.type
_entity_poly.pdbx_seq_one_letter_code
_entity_poly.pdbx_strand_id
1 'polypeptide(L)'
;ADLCAKLHADLQKRSTEATQEVSFKRALLDQCQHSFSVHLEPPRIDECLDYEEQYEALVKYKTKMLGNVRFIGHLLRQRMLSPKIIFNCTEELLSIGTPEALETLCAFLETLGATFDTRDWQGRQKLDEVFSRIELLTADSQHVPRTRCLLKDLLDKRGNRWREWPTMKGPERPSTPIGAHPVGAANDAKPYRPRAATD
;
A
#
# COMPACT_ATOMS: atom_id res chain seq x y z
N ALA A 1 -4.59 15.36 1.22
CA ALA A 1 -3.20 15.55 0.78
C ALA A 1 -3.13 16.57 -0.35
N ASP A 2 -3.87 16.37 -1.45
CA ASP A 2 -3.82 17.28 -2.62
C ASP A 2 -4.20 18.73 -2.30
N LEU A 3 -5.19 18.95 -1.42
CA LEU A 3 -5.52 20.29 -0.95
C LEU A 3 -4.32 20.94 -0.24
N CYS A 4 -3.62 20.20 0.62
CA CYS A 4 -2.42 20.71 1.30
C CYS A 4 -1.31 21.05 0.29
N ALA A 5 -1.09 20.20 -0.72
CA ALA A 5 -0.13 20.48 -1.78
C ALA A 5 -0.49 21.74 -2.60
N LYS A 6 -1.78 21.89 -2.96
CA LYS A 6 -2.30 23.08 -3.67
C LYS A 6 -2.14 24.35 -2.83
N LEU A 7 -2.58 24.33 -1.58
CA LEU A 7 -2.43 25.47 -0.65
C LEU A 7 -0.95 25.84 -0.49
N HIS A 8 -0.05 24.85 -0.38
CA HIS A 8 1.38 25.11 -0.30
C HIS A 8 1.91 25.82 -1.55
N ALA A 9 1.57 25.33 -2.74
CA ALA A 9 2.00 25.92 -4.00
C ALA A 9 1.46 27.34 -4.19
N ASP A 10 0.20 27.58 -3.82
CA ASP A 10 -0.44 28.90 -3.98
C ASP A 10 0.12 29.93 -3.00
N LEU A 11 0.42 29.52 -1.76
CA LEU A 11 1.04 30.41 -0.77
C LEU A 11 2.49 30.74 -1.16
N GLN A 12 3.26 29.80 -1.71
CA GLN A 12 4.60 30.08 -2.21
C GLN A 12 4.61 31.11 -3.35
N LYS A 13 3.63 31.03 -4.28
CA LYS A 13 3.50 32.00 -5.38
C LYS A 13 3.21 33.43 -4.89
N ARG A 14 2.51 33.58 -3.75
CA ARG A 14 2.14 34.89 -3.18
C ARG A 14 3.23 35.49 -2.29
N SER A 15 4.12 34.64 -1.78
CA SER A 15 5.14 35.02 -0.78
C SER A 15 6.34 35.80 -1.34
N THR A 16 6.44 35.94 -2.66
CA THR A 16 7.45 36.80 -3.29
C THR A 16 7.26 38.29 -2.97
N GLU A 17 6.12 38.69 -2.40
CA GLU A 17 5.86 40.04 -1.94
C GLU A 17 6.06 40.13 -0.42
N ALA A 18 7.23 40.65 -0.06
CA ALA A 18 7.80 40.77 1.28
C ALA A 18 6.78 41.03 2.41
N THR A 19 6.45 40.02 3.23
CA THR A 19 6.26 40.13 4.70
C THR A 19 6.20 38.72 5.33
N GLN A 20 7.13 38.46 6.26
CA GLN A 20 7.13 37.39 7.29
C GLN A 20 6.53 36.03 6.90
N GLU A 21 7.34 35.19 6.23
CA GLU A 21 6.99 33.81 5.89
C GLU A 21 6.81 32.93 7.14
N VAL A 22 5.58 32.80 7.64
CA VAL A 22 5.16 31.53 8.23
C VAL A 22 4.98 30.59 7.05
N SER A 23 6.03 29.82 6.72
CA SER A 23 5.94 28.83 5.65
C SER A 23 4.79 27.88 5.99
N PHE A 24 3.72 27.89 5.19
CA PHE A 24 2.60 26.95 5.35
C PHE A 24 3.10 25.51 5.41
N LYS A 25 4.19 25.19 4.70
CA LYS A 25 4.86 23.91 4.81
C LYS A 25 5.32 23.64 6.24
N ARG A 26 5.92 24.62 6.91
CA ARG A 26 6.37 24.51 8.31
C ARG A 26 5.19 24.42 9.27
N ALA A 27 4.18 25.28 9.16
CA ALA A 27 3.00 25.20 10.02
C ALA A 27 2.25 23.87 9.85
N LEU A 28 2.09 23.40 8.61
CA LEU A 28 1.51 22.10 8.31
C LEU A 28 2.40 20.97 8.82
N LEU A 29 3.72 21.05 8.62
CA LEU A 29 4.68 20.08 9.15
C LEU A 29 4.57 19.98 10.67
N ASP A 30 4.54 21.10 11.36
CA ASP A 30 4.50 21.17 12.82
C ASP A 30 3.16 20.62 13.34
N GLN A 31 2.03 21.00 12.73
CA GLN A 31 0.72 20.47 13.10
C GLN A 31 0.55 18.99 12.77
N CYS A 32 1.02 18.56 11.60
CA CYS A 32 1.03 17.15 11.24
C CYS A 32 1.93 16.36 12.19
N GLN A 33 3.15 16.83 12.48
CA GLN A 33 4.04 16.15 13.43
C GLN A 33 3.42 16.04 14.82
N HIS A 34 2.79 17.11 15.31
CA HIS A 34 2.10 17.08 16.60
C HIS A 34 0.92 16.10 16.60
N SER A 35 -0.01 16.25 15.66
CA SER A 35 -1.18 15.38 15.55
C SER A 35 -0.78 13.91 15.36
N PHE A 36 0.23 13.64 14.53
CA PHE A 36 0.70 12.26 14.31
C PHE A 36 1.46 11.69 15.50
N SER A 37 2.27 12.47 16.22
CA SER A 37 2.94 11.96 17.43
C SER A 37 1.89 11.57 18.48
N VAL A 38 0.88 12.42 18.68
CA VAL A 38 -0.24 12.15 19.61
C VAL A 38 -1.05 10.92 19.20
N HIS A 39 -1.25 10.70 17.90
CA HIS A 39 -2.06 9.57 17.43
C HIS A 39 -1.27 8.29 17.09
N LEU A 40 0.06 8.35 17.12
CA LEU A 40 0.94 7.19 17.03
C LEU A 40 1.36 6.70 18.42
N GLU A 41 1.31 7.54 19.46
CA GLU A 41 1.58 7.08 20.82
C GLU A 41 0.39 6.29 21.40
N PRO A 42 0.63 5.08 21.92
CA PRO A 42 -0.39 4.33 22.65
C PRO A 42 -0.97 5.17 23.79
N PRO A 43 -2.30 5.25 23.95
CA PRO A 43 -2.90 6.01 25.03
C PRO A 43 -2.51 5.40 26.37
N ARG A 44 -2.27 6.26 27.36
CA ARG A 44 -2.30 5.80 28.77
C ARG A 44 -3.75 5.51 29.11
N ILE A 45 -4.09 4.23 29.19
CA ILE A 45 -5.41 3.78 29.59
C ILE A 45 -5.47 3.81 31.11
N ASP A 46 -6.51 4.44 31.67
CA ASP A 46 -6.71 4.51 33.10
C ASP A 46 -7.02 3.10 33.65
N GLU A 47 -6.18 2.63 34.57
CA GLU A 47 -6.29 1.32 35.22
C GLU A 47 -7.55 1.20 36.08
N CYS A 48 -8.20 2.32 36.42
CA CYS A 48 -9.45 2.35 37.19
C CYS A 48 -10.70 2.07 36.33
N LEU A 49 -10.58 2.13 35.00
CA LEU A 49 -11.66 1.78 34.08
C LEU A 49 -11.92 0.27 34.10
N ASP A 50 -13.14 -0.14 33.78
CA ASP A 50 -13.41 -1.56 33.62
C ASP A 50 -12.77 -2.15 32.35
N TYR A 51 -12.73 -3.47 32.26
CA TYR A 51 -12.10 -4.16 31.13
C TYR A 51 -12.71 -3.77 29.77
N GLU A 52 -14.02 -3.54 29.72
CA GLU A 52 -14.73 -3.20 28.48
C GLU A 52 -14.36 -1.79 28.01
N GLU A 53 -14.31 -0.83 28.93
CA GLU A 53 -13.88 0.54 28.67
C GLU A 53 -12.41 0.62 28.23
N GLN A 54 -11.52 -0.12 28.91
CA GLN A 54 -10.11 -0.21 28.53
C GLN A 54 -9.94 -0.80 27.13
N TYR A 55 -10.67 -1.88 26.83
CA TYR A 55 -10.64 -2.51 25.51
C TYR A 55 -11.19 -1.56 24.42
N GLU A 56 -12.30 -0.87 24.69
CA GLU A 56 -12.89 0.07 23.75
C GLU A 56 -11.93 1.23 23.44
N ALA A 57 -11.24 1.78 24.45
CA ALA A 57 -10.23 2.81 24.27
C ALA A 57 -9.07 2.34 23.36
N LEU A 58 -8.60 1.11 23.57
CA LEU A 58 -7.54 0.50 22.76
C LEU A 58 -7.99 0.30 21.30
N VAL A 59 -9.20 -0.20 21.07
CA VAL A 59 -9.76 -0.39 19.72
C VAL A 59 -9.93 0.94 19.00
N LYS A 60 -10.47 1.97 19.68
CA LYS A 60 -10.61 3.33 19.15
C LYS A 60 -9.25 3.91 18.74
N TYR A 61 -8.22 3.74 19.57
CA TYR A 61 -6.87 4.17 19.25
C TYR A 61 -6.32 3.46 18.01
N LYS A 62 -6.32 2.12 17.99
CA LYS A 62 -5.80 1.34 16.85
C LYS A 62 -6.49 1.74 15.54
N THR A 63 -7.82 1.89 15.56
CA THR A 63 -8.60 2.30 14.39
C THR A 63 -8.16 3.67 13.86
N LYS A 64 -8.01 4.67 14.74
CA LYS A 64 -7.54 6.02 14.36
C LYS A 64 -6.11 5.96 13.83
N MET A 65 -5.24 5.22 14.50
CA MET A 65 -3.83 5.10 14.12
C MET A 65 -3.69 4.53 12.70
N LEU A 66 -4.38 3.43 12.37
CA LEU A 66 -4.34 2.84 11.03
C LEU A 66 -4.78 3.82 9.93
N GLY A 67 -5.86 4.57 10.18
CA GLY A 67 -6.31 5.63 9.26
C GLY A 67 -5.27 6.73 9.08
N ASN A 68 -4.62 7.15 10.17
CA ASN A 68 -3.60 8.18 10.16
C ASN A 68 -2.35 7.74 9.37
N VAL A 69 -1.89 6.51 9.52
CA VAL A 69 -0.72 6.01 8.76
C VAL A 69 -1.00 6.02 7.25
N ARG A 70 -2.21 5.64 6.83
CA ARG A 70 -2.61 5.75 5.42
C ARG A 70 -2.51 7.19 4.94
N PHE A 71 -3.02 8.15 5.71
CA PHE A 71 -2.95 9.58 5.35
C PHE A 71 -1.51 10.11 5.31
N ILE A 72 -0.67 9.73 6.28
CA ILE A 72 0.76 10.08 6.32
C ILE A 72 1.47 9.64 5.03
N GLY A 73 1.17 8.45 4.52
CA GLY A 73 1.77 7.94 3.28
C GLY A 73 1.55 8.88 2.08
N HIS A 74 0.34 9.45 1.99
CA HIS A 74 -0.01 10.40 0.93
C HIS A 74 0.74 11.73 1.10
N LEU A 75 0.88 12.23 2.34
CA LEU A 75 1.62 13.48 2.61
C LEU A 75 3.13 13.34 2.37
N LEU A 76 3.70 12.18 2.70
CA LEU A 76 5.11 11.85 2.44
C LEU A 76 5.43 11.85 0.94
N ARG A 77 4.56 11.28 0.11
CA ARG A 77 4.70 11.33 -1.36
C ARG A 77 4.70 12.77 -1.89
N GLN A 78 3.89 13.64 -1.29
CA GLN A 78 3.84 15.06 -1.63
C GLN A 78 5.00 15.87 -1.02
N ARG A 79 6.02 15.22 -0.42
CA ARG A 79 7.17 15.85 0.25
C ARG A 79 6.77 16.89 1.30
N MET A 80 5.60 16.67 1.92
CA MET A 80 5.04 17.56 2.95
C MET A 80 5.41 17.14 4.37
N LEU A 81 6.01 15.95 4.54
CA LEU A 81 6.48 15.43 5.83
C LEU A 81 7.94 15.02 5.77
N SER A 82 8.57 15.02 6.95
CA SER A 82 9.91 14.48 7.12
C SER A 82 9.90 12.96 6.89
N PRO A 83 10.82 12.40 6.07
CA PRO A 83 10.88 10.96 5.82
C PRO A 83 11.16 10.12 7.08
N LYS A 84 11.68 10.73 8.16
CA LYS A 84 11.95 10.04 9.43
C LYS A 84 10.69 9.38 10.02
N ILE A 85 9.52 9.97 9.79
CA ILE A 85 8.24 9.43 10.33
C ILE A 85 7.89 8.05 9.78
N ILE A 86 8.43 7.67 8.61
CA ILE A 86 8.21 6.36 7.99
C ILE A 86 8.52 5.26 9.00
N PHE A 87 9.65 5.38 9.71
CA PHE A 87 10.11 4.36 10.62
C PHE A 87 9.28 4.24 11.89
N ASN A 88 8.72 5.36 12.39
CA ASN A 88 7.82 5.34 13.52
C ASN A 88 6.50 4.65 13.14
N CYS A 89 5.97 4.94 11.96
CA CYS A 89 4.78 4.26 11.45
C CYS A 89 5.00 2.76 11.23
N THR A 90 6.13 2.36 10.65
CA THR A 90 6.43 0.93 10.44
C THR A 90 6.62 0.19 11.75
N GLU A 91 7.27 0.80 12.74
CA GLU A 91 7.45 0.18 14.06
C GLU A 91 6.11 -0.04 14.76
N GLU A 92 5.24 0.98 14.78
CA GLU A 92 3.93 0.89 15.41
C GLU A 92 3.03 -0.17 14.75
N LEU A 93 3.02 -0.23 13.41
CA LEU A 93 2.26 -1.25 12.68
C LEU A 93 2.76 -2.67 12.94
N LEU A 94 4.09 -2.86 12.99
CA LEU A 94 4.70 -4.16 13.31
C LEU A 94 4.45 -4.57 14.76
N SER A 95 4.45 -3.62 15.70
CA SER A 95 4.13 -3.83 17.12
C SER A 95 2.69 -4.31 17.30
N ILE A 96 1.73 -3.70 16.60
CA ILE A 96 0.32 -4.11 16.67
C ILE A 96 0.09 -5.50 16.07
N GLY A 97 0.73 -5.80 14.93
CA GLY A 97 0.79 -7.15 14.37
C GLY A 97 -0.54 -7.80 13.94
N THR A 98 -1.67 -7.10 14.05
CA THR A 98 -2.97 -7.62 13.60
C THR A 98 -3.02 -7.68 12.07
N PRO A 99 -3.90 -8.51 11.48
CA PRO A 99 -4.07 -8.57 10.03
C PRO A 99 -4.29 -7.20 9.37
N GLU A 100 -5.10 -6.34 9.99
CA GLU A 100 -5.42 -4.99 9.51
C GLU A 100 -4.21 -4.05 9.59
N ALA A 101 -3.38 -4.19 10.64
CA ALA A 101 -2.16 -3.43 10.79
C ALA A 101 -1.11 -3.84 9.74
N LEU A 102 -0.94 -5.14 9.50
CA LEU A 102 -0.03 -5.67 8.48
C LEU A 102 -0.50 -5.34 7.06
N GLU A 103 -1.81 -5.34 6.81
CA GLU A 103 -2.37 -4.86 5.54
C GLU A 103 -2.09 -3.36 5.33
N THR A 104 -2.26 -2.57 6.40
CA THR A 104 -1.95 -1.13 6.38
C THR A 104 -0.45 -0.89 6.17
N LEU A 105 0.42 -1.71 6.76
CA LEU A 105 1.87 -1.68 6.52
C LEU A 105 2.22 -1.94 5.06
N CYS A 106 1.62 -2.95 4.45
CA CYS A 106 1.85 -3.26 3.03
C CYS A 106 1.43 -2.07 2.16
N ALA A 107 0.20 -1.58 2.32
CA ALA A 107 -0.29 -0.44 1.55
C ALA A 107 0.57 0.83 1.75
N PHE A 108 1.04 1.07 2.98
CA PHE A 108 1.92 2.19 3.30
C PHE A 108 3.27 2.08 2.60
N LEU A 109 3.94 0.93 2.69
CA LEU A 109 5.22 0.69 2.04
C LEU A 109 5.12 0.70 0.52
N GLU A 110 4.04 0.16 -0.07
CA GLU A 110 3.78 0.28 -1.51
C GLU A 110 3.65 1.72 -1.98
N THR A 111 2.95 2.54 -1.19
CA THR A 111 2.78 3.98 -1.48
C THR A 111 4.14 4.70 -1.49
N LEU A 112 5.07 4.29 -0.65
CA LEU A 112 6.35 4.97 -0.43
C LEU A 112 7.51 4.39 -1.26
N GLY A 113 7.44 3.12 -1.65
CA GLY A 113 8.55 2.33 -2.18
C GLY A 113 9.25 3.00 -3.35
N ALA A 114 8.51 3.43 -4.37
CA ALA A 114 9.08 4.10 -5.55
C ALA A 114 9.77 5.44 -5.23
N THR A 115 9.43 6.09 -4.12
CA THR A 115 9.94 7.42 -3.75
C THR A 115 11.09 7.35 -2.74
N PHE A 116 11.09 6.34 -1.87
CA PHE A 116 12.00 6.25 -0.73
C PHE A 116 12.93 5.03 -0.76
N ASP A 117 12.61 3.93 -1.45
CA ASP A 117 13.52 2.79 -1.56
C ASP A 117 14.50 2.94 -2.73
N THR A 118 15.27 4.03 -2.73
CA THR A 118 16.29 4.33 -3.73
C THR A 118 17.69 4.23 -3.12
N ARG A 119 18.70 3.94 -3.95
CA ARG A 119 20.09 3.72 -3.46
C ARG A 119 20.64 4.91 -2.68
N ASP A 120 20.25 6.12 -3.06
CA ASP A 120 20.77 7.36 -2.50
C ASP A 120 19.98 7.84 -1.27
N TRP A 121 18.89 7.17 -0.91
CA TRP A 121 18.11 7.55 0.27
C TRP A 121 18.80 7.08 1.55
N GLN A 122 19.15 8.04 2.41
CA GLN A 122 19.82 7.78 3.70
C GLN A 122 19.04 6.81 4.61
N GLY A 123 17.71 6.74 4.47
CA GLY A 123 16.86 5.84 5.25
C GLY A 123 16.88 4.38 4.78
N ARG A 124 17.56 4.06 3.68
CA ARG A 124 17.44 2.75 3.03
C ARG A 124 17.91 1.59 3.90
N GLN A 125 18.99 1.75 4.67
CA GLN A 125 19.45 0.70 5.59
C GLN A 125 18.38 0.36 6.64
N LYS A 126 17.75 1.37 7.23
CA LYS A 126 16.67 1.15 8.20
C LYS A 126 15.41 0.57 7.54
N LEU A 127 15.17 0.89 6.27
CA LEU A 127 14.11 0.23 5.49
C LEU A 127 14.44 -1.24 5.24
N ASP A 128 15.70 -1.59 4.99
CA ASP A 128 16.13 -2.99 4.87
C ASP A 128 15.82 -3.78 6.14
N GLU A 129 16.08 -3.22 7.32
CA GLU A 129 15.71 -3.83 8.62
C GLU A 129 14.21 -4.09 8.74
N VAL A 130 13.36 -3.15 8.29
CA VAL A 130 11.91 -3.33 8.26
C VAL A 130 11.52 -4.49 7.34
N PHE A 131 12.13 -4.60 6.17
CA PHE A 131 11.86 -5.70 5.25
C PHE A 131 12.37 -7.05 5.75
N SER A 132 13.49 -7.10 6.46
CA SER A 132 13.94 -8.31 7.13
C SER A 132 12.95 -8.78 8.18
N ARG A 133 12.33 -7.86 8.94
CA ARG A 133 11.24 -8.22 9.86
C ARG A 133 10.02 -8.75 9.12
N ILE A 134 9.62 -8.11 8.02
CA ILE A 134 8.52 -8.58 7.18
C ILE A 134 8.78 -10.01 6.65
N GLU A 135 10.01 -10.30 6.23
CA GLU A 135 10.41 -11.63 5.77
C GLU A 135 10.17 -12.70 6.83
N LEU A 136 10.54 -12.43 8.09
CA LEU A 136 10.26 -13.33 9.23
C LEU A 136 8.76 -13.58 9.42
N LEU A 137 7.93 -12.53 9.30
CA LEU A 137 6.46 -12.65 9.42
C LEU A 137 5.84 -13.53 8.31
N THR A 138 6.48 -13.63 7.15
CA THR A 138 5.97 -14.49 6.07
C THR A 138 6.11 -15.99 6.36
N ALA A 139 7.08 -16.35 7.21
CA ALA A 139 7.35 -17.71 7.63
C ALA A 139 6.57 -18.09 8.91
N ASP A 140 6.14 -17.11 9.70
CA ASP A 140 5.43 -17.34 10.95
C ASP A 140 4.02 -17.92 10.71
N SER A 141 3.75 -19.12 11.24
CA SER A 141 2.45 -19.78 11.14
C SER A 141 1.36 -19.22 12.03
N GLN A 142 1.67 -18.29 12.94
CA GLN A 142 0.67 -17.58 13.75
C GLN A 142 -0.18 -16.61 12.92
N HIS A 143 0.34 -16.12 11.79
CA HIS A 143 -0.41 -15.27 10.89
C HIS A 143 -1.26 -16.08 9.90
N VAL A 144 -2.47 -15.59 9.65
CA VAL A 144 -3.39 -16.21 8.69
C VAL A 144 -2.77 -16.24 7.28
N PRO A 145 -3.05 -17.29 6.47
CA PRO A 145 -2.45 -17.44 5.15
C PRO A 145 -2.55 -16.20 4.25
N ARG A 146 -3.69 -15.50 4.27
CA ARG A 146 -3.91 -14.28 3.50
C ARG A 146 -2.89 -13.19 3.83
N THR A 147 -2.64 -12.93 5.11
CA THR A 147 -1.67 -11.93 5.56
C THR A 147 -0.26 -12.29 5.12
N ARG A 148 0.12 -13.57 5.21
CA ARG A 148 1.43 -14.03 4.75
C ARG A 148 1.60 -13.90 3.23
N CYS A 149 0.55 -14.19 2.45
CA CYS A 149 0.58 -13.96 1.01
C CYS A 149 0.74 -12.47 0.70
N LEU A 150 0.00 -11.59 1.37
CA LEU A 150 0.12 -10.15 1.17
C LEU A 150 1.54 -9.63 1.46
N LEU A 151 2.16 -10.11 2.53
CA LEU A 151 3.55 -9.75 2.86
C LEU A 151 4.55 -10.27 1.83
N LYS A 152 4.32 -11.47 1.27
CA LYS A 152 5.13 -12.01 0.15
C LYS A 152 4.97 -11.18 -1.12
N ASP A 153 3.75 -10.81 -1.47
CA ASP A 153 3.47 -9.94 -2.63
C ASP A 153 4.22 -8.61 -2.51
N LEU A 154 4.28 -8.04 -1.29
CA LEU A 154 5.05 -6.83 -1.01
C LEU A 154 6.56 -7.04 -1.21
N LEU A 155 7.13 -8.16 -0.72
CA LEU A 155 8.54 -8.51 -0.91
C LEU A 155 8.88 -8.67 -2.40
N ASP A 156 8.02 -9.35 -3.16
CA ASP A 156 8.18 -9.53 -4.60
C ASP A 156 8.13 -8.19 -5.34
N LYS A 157 7.20 -7.31 -4.95
CA LYS A 157 7.08 -5.95 -5.50
C LYS A 157 8.34 -5.12 -5.25
N ARG A 158 8.93 -5.23 -4.06
CA ARG A 158 10.24 -4.62 -3.75
C ARG A 158 11.36 -5.22 -4.61
N GLY A 159 11.39 -6.55 -4.75
CA GLY A 159 12.35 -7.28 -5.59
C GLY A 159 12.32 -6.82 -7.06
N ASN A 160 11.12 -6.51 -7.57
CA ASN A 160 10.92 -5.94 -8.91
C ASN A 160 11.09 -4.40 -8.97
N ARG A 161 11.75 -3.81 -7.97
CA ARG A 161 12.01 -2.36 -7.87
C ARG A 161 10.76 -1.50 -8.00
N TRP A 162 9.66 -1.91 -7.38
CA TRP A 162 8.41 -1.13 -7.33
C TRP A 162 7.78 -0.86 -8.70
N ARG A 163 8.15 -1.62 -9.73
CA ARG A 163 7.53 -1.52 -11.04
C ARG A 163 6.10 -2.04 -10.96
N GLU A 164 5.18 -1.32 -11.60
CA GLU A 164 3.84 -1.83 -11.84
C GLU A 164 3.95 -3.07 -12.73
N TRP A 165 3.28 -4.16 -12.34
CA TRP A 165 3.14 -5.30 -13.22
C TRP A 165 2.38 -4.82 -14.46
N PRO A 166 2.83 -5.12 -15.69
CA PRO A 166 2.04 -4.83 -16.88
C PRO A 166 0.68 -5.48 -16.65
N THR A 167 -0.38 -4.68 -16.54
CA THR A 167 -1.73 -5.23 -16.47
C THR A 167 -1.84 -6.17 -17.66
N MET A 168 -2.06 -7.46 -17.41
CA MET A 168 -2.39 -8.39 -18.47
C MET A 168 -3.71 -7.89 -19.05
N LYS A 169 -3.63 -7.04 -20.08
CA LYS A 169 -4.69 -6.93 -21.07
C LYS A 169 -4.81 -8.35 -21.60
N GLY A 170 -5.79 -9.10 -21.08
CA GLY A 170 -6.10 -10.43 -21.58
C GLY A 170 -6.22 -10.35 -23.11
N PRO A 171 -5.85 -11.42 -23.85
CA PRO A 171 -5.92 -11.39 -25.31
C PRO A 171 -7.31 -10.91 -25.71
N GLU A 172 -7.32 -9.79 -26.43
CA GLU A 172 -8.52 -9.21 -27.01
C GLU A 172 -9.15 -10.33 -27.84
N ARG A 173 -10.30 -10.86 -27.39
CA ARG A 173 -11.02 -11.90 -28.13
C ARG A 173 -11.23 -11.34 -29.53
N PRO A 174 -10.71 -11.97 -30.60
CA PRO A 174 -11.00 -11.48 -31.93
C PRO A 174 -12.52 -11.54 -32.12
N SER A 175 -13.14 -10.37 -32.21
CA SER A 175 -14.55 -10.21 -32.54
C SER A 175 -14.73 -10.74 -33.96
N THR A 176 -15.16 -11.99 -34.07
CA THR A 176 -15.63 -12.57 -35.34
C THR A 176 -16.78 -11.71 -35.87
N PRO A 177 -16.68 -11.14 -37.07
CA PRO A 177 -17.80 -10.45 -37.69
C PRO A 177 -18.91 -11.47 -37.96
N ILE A 178 -20.11 -11.20 -37.45
CA ILE A 178 -21.33 -11.90 -37.85
C ILE A 178 -21.64 -11.43 -39.26
N GLY A 179 -21.49 -12.33 -40.24
CA GLY A 179 -22.04 -12.12 -41.58
C GLY A 179 -21.19 -12.69 -42.70
N ALA A 180 -21.51 -13.91 -43.11
CA ALA A 180 -21.69 -14.32 -44.51
C ALA A 180 -21.80 -15.84 -44.58
N HIS A 181 -23.04 -16.33 -44.67
CA HIS A 181 -23.30 -17.65 -45.26
C HIS A 181 -22.99 -17.58 -46.76
N PRO A 182 -22.28 -18.55 -47.35
CA PRO A 182 -22.53 -18.96 -48.71
C PRO A 182 -23.43 -20.20 -48.70
N VAL A 183 -24.52 -20.09 -49.46
CA VAL A 183 -25.47 -21.14 -49.78
C VAL A 183 -24.86 -22.09 -50.81
N GLY A 184 -24.80 -23.39 -50.48
CA GLY A 184 -25.06 -24.51 -51.39
C GLY A 184 -23.93 -25.02 -52.30
N ALA A 185 -23.55 -26.30 -52.10
CA ALA A 185 -23.62 -27.35 -53.13
C ALA A 185 -23.42 -28.73 -52.47
N ALA A 186 -24.00 -29.75 -53.10
CA ALA A 186 -24.42 -31.02 -52.52
C ALA A 186 -23.36 -32.14 -52.51
N ASN A 187 -23.66 -33.14 -51.65
CA ASN A 187 -23.41 -34.58 -51.75
C ASN A 187 -22.01 -35.11 -52.10
N ASP A 188 -21.43 -35.91 -51.21
CA ASP A 188 -21.50 -37.37 -51.33
C ASP A 188 -20.95 -38.08 -50.09
N ALA A 189 -21.76 -38.98 -49.54
CA ALA A 189 -21.41 -39.85 -48.42
C ALA A 189 -20.68 -41.10 -48.93
N LYS A 190 -19.64 -41.55 -48.23
CA LYS A 190 -19.24 -42.98 -48.10
C LYS A 190 -18.40 -43.19 -46.82
N PRO A 191 -18.34 -44.43 -46.28
CA PRO A 191 -18.54 -44.67 -44.86
C PRO A 191 -17.26 -45.04 -44.09
N TYR A 192 -17.39 -44.98 -42.76
CA TYR A 192 -16.44 -45.39 -41.73
C TYR A 192 -15.86 -46.79 -41.94
N ARG A 193 -14.54 -46.92 -41.75
CA ARG A 193 -13.82 -48.20 -41.67
C ARG A 193 -13.05 -48.23 -40.33
N PRO A 194 -13.27 -49.20 -39.43
CA PRO A 194 -12.50 -49.31 -38.21
C PRO A 194 -11.12 -49.90 -38.52
N ARG A 195 -10.06 -49.38 -37.87
CA ARG A 195 -8.72 -49.96 -37.95
C ARG A 195 -8.60 -51.08 -36.91
N ALA A 196 -8.26 -52.26 -37.42
CA ALA A 196 -8.04 -53.48 -36.67
C ALA A 196 -6.89 -53.37 -35.67
N ALA A 197 -7.00 -54.15 -34.59
CA ALA A 197 -5.95 -54.48 -33.65
C ALA A 197 -4.97 -55.50 -34.26
N THR A 198 -3.69 -55.32 -33.97
CA THR A 198 -2.58 -56.29 -34.02
C THR A 198 -1.46 -55.64 -33.21
N ASP A 199 -0.77 -56.26 -32.28
CA ASP A 199 -0.81 -57.56 -31.58
C ASP A 199 -0.07 -57.29 -30.24
#